data_AF-A0A2V5RHB4-F1
#
_entry.id   AF-A0A2V5RHB4-F1
#
_cell.length_a   1.000
_cell.length_b   1.000
_cell.length_c   1.000
_cell.angle_alpha   90.00
_cell.angle_beta   90.00
_cell.angle_gamma   90.00
#
_symmetry.space_group_name_H-M   'P 1'
#
loop_
_entity.id
_entity.type
_entity.pdbx_description
1 polymer ?
#
loop_
_entity_poly.entity_id
_entity_poly.type
_entity_poly.pdbx_seq_one_letter_code
_entity_poly.pdbx_strand_id
1 'polypeptide(L)'
;MSEIAPKKTPFYEEHVRLGAKIVPFAGWLMPVQYTSIMEEHQAVRDNVGMFDISHMGQLVVAATPSSQKVGGEGAAATWLNTMLTNNIDKLDIGMGQYTFLLNERGGIIDDLIVYRTGEDTFLLVVNAARTEEDFAWLQSHLKAGRSPDRPSGGLPASAKPTAGGETAAPCTLANRSAEFGGVAIQGPRVVELFHALFGRDREPPARNQFVDFPFDGTAVSVARTGYTGEDGVEVFFRATDAVKFWNAALEKGKTLGIKPCGLGARDTLRLEMCYPLNGSDLSPQRNPIEAGLGFFVDLTKPRFIGRDVLSRAKENGTKEKLVPFRMKEKGPPPRPHYAVFSGGCQSERIGEVTSGTISPSLNWGVGMAYVSSAHAKIGTEIDIEIRGQKFPATIEKKPLYKKSAS
;
A
#
# COMPACT_ATOMS: atom_id res chain seq x y z
N MET A 1 -10.81 -3.21 27.63
CA MET A 1 -11.23 -3.23 26.22
C MET A 1 -11.30 -4.70 25.84
N SER A 2 -12.46 -5.23 25.41
CA SER A 2 -12.48 -6.61 24.93
C SER A 2 -11.63 -6.68 23.66
N GLU A 3 -10.54 -7.45 23.68
CA GLU A 3 -9.79 -7.73 22.46
C GLU A 3 -10.75 -8.39 21.47
N ILE A 4 -11.04 -7.69 20.37
CA ILE A 4 -11.79 -8.26 19.26
C ILE A 4 -10.94 -9.41 18.72
N ALA A 5 -11.54 -10.61 18.63
CA ALA A 5 -10.84 -11.77 18.10
C ALA A 5 -10.30 -11.47 16.68
N PRO A 6 -9.03 -11.83 16.39
CA PRO A 6 -8.44 -11.51 15.10
C PRO A 6 -9.15 -12.24 13.96
N LYS A 7 -9.35 -11.53 12.84
CA LYS A 7 -9.98 -12.04 11.62
C LYS A 7 -9.09 -13.10 10.95
N LYS A 8 -9.67 -13.98 10.13
CA LYS A 8 -8.96 -15.01 9.36
C LYS A 8 -9.21 -14.80 7.87
N THR A 9 -8.18 -14.93 7.05
CA THR A 9 -8.35 -14.93 5.60
C THR A 9 -8.98 -16.24 5.12
N PRO A 10 -9.53 -16.29 3.89
CA PRO A 10 -9.99 -17.54 3.28
C PRO A 10 -8.91 -18.62 3.16
N PHE A 11 -7.63 -18.25 3.31
CA PHE A 11 -6.48 -19.13 3.25
C PHE A 11 -5.98 -19.63 4.61
N TYR A 12 -6.60 -19.23 5.73
CA TYR A 12 -6.06 -19.52 7.06
C TYR A 12 -5.74 -21.01 7.28
N GLU A 13 -6.68 -21.90 6.95
CA GLU A 13 -6.47 -23.35 7.13
C GLU A 13 -5.39 -23.89 6.18
N GLU A 14 -5.25 -23.32 5.00
CA GLU A 14 -4.21 -23.65 4.04
C GLU A 14 -2.82 -23.20 4.54
N HIS A 15 -2.73 -22.03 5.17
CA HIS A 15 -1.51 -21.57 5.82
C HIS A 15 -1.07 -22.51 6.93
N VAL A 16 -2.00 -22.92 7.80
CA VAL A 16 -1.73 -23.89 8.86
C VAL A 16 -1.29 -25.24 8.27
N ARG A 17 -1.98 -25.73 7.23
CA ARG A 17 -1.64 -26.98 6.54
C ARG A 17 -0.22 -26.96 5.95
N LEU A 18 0.21 -25.82 5.43
CA LEU A 18 1.55 -25.61 4.88
C LEU A 18 2.62 -25.33 5.96
N GLY A 19 2.27 -25.41 7.24
CA GLY A 19 3.21 -25.23 8.35
C GLY A 19 3.61 -23.77 8.59
N ALA A 20 2.80 -22.80 8.13
CA ALA A 20 3.09 -21.40 8.31
C ALA A 20 3.10 -21.00 9.79
N LYS A 21 4.06 -20.14 10.16
CA LYS A 21 4.03 -19.45 11.45
C LYS A 21 3.02 -18.31 11.37
N ILE A 22 1.91 -18.44 12.09
CA ILE A 22 0.84 -17.44 12.11
C ILE A 22 1.06 -16.42 13.23
N VAL A 23 0.85 -15.13 12.94
CA VAL A 23 0.93 -14.04 13.91
C VAL A 23 -0.26 -13.07 13.76
N PRO A 24 -0.65 -12.35 14.83
CA PRO A 24 -1.54 -11.21 14.71
C PRO A 24 -0.87 -10.08 13.91
N PHE A 25 -1.55 -9.57 12.89
CA PHE A 25 -1.11 -8.45 12.07
C PHE A 25 -2.33 -7.66 11.57
N ALA A 26 -2.39 -6.37 11.86
CA ALA A 26 -3.48 -5.49 11.42
C ALA A 26 -4.91 -6.00 11.75
N GLY A 27 -5.08 -6.72 12.86
CA GLY A 27 -6.36 -7.34 13.24
C GLY A 27 -6.67 -8.67 12.56
N TRP A 28 -5.71 -9.25 11.82
CA TRP A 28 -5.82 -10.55 11.14
C TRP A 28 -4.80 -11.55 11.66
N LEU A 29 -5.10 -12.84 11.55
CA LEU A 29 -4.13 -13.92 11.70
C LEU A 29 -3.47 -14.19 10.34
N MET A 30 -2.18 -13.87 10.22
CA MET A 30 -1.46 -13.91 8.95
C MET A 30 -0.15 -14.72 9.05
N PRO A 31 0.28 -15.39 7.97
CA PRO A 31 1.57 -16.07 7.92
C PRO A 31 2.71 -15.06 7.93
N VAL A 32 3.60 -15.11 8.93
CA VAL A 32 4.84 -14.32 8.93
C VAL A 32 5.93 -14.96 8.06
N GLN A 33 5.94 -16.30 8.02
CA GLN A 33 6.80 -17.13 7.18
C GLN A 33 6.24 -18.57 7.10
N TYR A 34 6.62 -19.30 6.06
CA TYR A 34 6.39 -20.74 5.85
C TYR A 34 7.68 -21.55 6.03
N THR A 35 8.80 -21.02 5.53
CA THR A 35 10.13 -21.64 5.63
C THR A 35 11.04 -20.73 6.45
N SER A 36 11.69 -19.78 5.79
CA SER A 36 12.39 -18.67 6.42
C SER A 36 12.20 -17.40 5.61
N ILE A 37 12.27 -16.24 6.28
CA ILE A 37 12.18 -14.93 5.61
C ILE A 37 13.24 -14.79 4.52
N MET A 38 14.46 -15.29 4.77
CA MET A 38 15.57 -15.27 3.81
C MET A 38 15.24 -16.10 2.55
N GLU A 39 14.79 -17.34 2.74
CA GLU A 39 14.50 -18.26 1.64
C GLU A 39 13.29 -17.80 0.80
N GLU A 40 12.25 -17.27 1.44
CA GLU A 40 11.08 -16.71 0.77
C GLU A 40 11.41 -15.42 0.01
N HIS A 41 12.21 -14.54 0.61
CA HIS A 41 12.71 -13.35 -0.06
C HIS A 41 13.51 -13.72 -1.31
N GLN A 42 14.43 -14.68 -1.20
CA GLN A 42 15.25 -15.12 -2.31
C GLN A 42 14.40 -15.78 -3.41
N ALA A 43 13.38 -16.54 -3.03
CA ALA A 43 12.45 -17.13 -4.00
C ALA A 43 11.74 -16.06 -4.84
N VAL A 44 11.36 -14.92 -4.26
CA VAL A 44 10.80 -13.80 -5.03
C VAL A 44 11.83 -13.17 -5.95
N ARG A 45 13.06 -12.93 -5.48
CA ARG A 45 14.12 -12.29 -6.27
C ARG A 45 14.58 -13.13 -7.47
N ASP A 46 14.67 -14.45 -7.27
CA ASP A 46 15.25 -15.36 -8.26
C ASP A 46 14.21 -16.09 -9.11
N ASN A 47 13.01 -16.31 -8.56
CA ASN A 47 12.00 -17.17 -9.17
C ASN A 47 10.62 -16.50 -9.14
N VAL A 48 9.75 -16.96 -8.24
CA VAL A 48 8.41 -16.45 -8.03
C VAL A 48 7.97 -16.78 -6.60
N GLY A 49 7.40 -15.82 -5.90
CA GLY A 49 6.78 -16.01 -4.59
C GLY A 49 5.32 -15.59 -4.62
N MET A 50 4.49 -16.25 -3.82
CA MET A 50 3.06 -15.98 -3.72
C MET A 50 2.69 -15.59 -2.30
N PHE A 51 2.01 -14.46 -2.16
CA PHE A 51 1.60 -13.87 -0.88
C PHE A 51 0.08 -13.84 -0.79
N ASP A 52 -0.47 -14.18 0.38
CA ASP A 52 -1.88 -13.90 0.70
C ASP A 52 -2.06 -12.41 1.00
N ILE A 53 -2.86 -11.74 0.17
CA ILE A 53 -3.22 -10.32 0.33
C ILE A 53 -4.72 -10.13 0.62
N SER A 54 -5.43 -11.20 0.98
CA SER A 54 -6.89 -11.18 1.23
C SER A 54 -7.29 -10.36 2.47
N HIS A 55 -6.32 -9.97 3.29
CA HIS A 55 -6.52 -9.08 4.43
C HIS A 55 -6.69 -7.60 4.03
N MET A 56 -6.28 -7.23 2.79
CA MET A 56 -6.44 -5.87 2.26
C MET A 56 -7.92 -5.55 2.05
N GLY A 57 -8.30 -4.30 2.33
CA GLY A 57 -9.68 -3.86 2.16
C GLY A 57 -10.03 -3.65 0.68
N GLN A 58 -11.26 -3.97 0.31
CA GLN A 58 -11.78 -3.78 -1.03
C GLN A 58 -13.07 -2.98 -0.97
N LEU A 59 -12.99 -1.70 -1.36
CA LEU A 59 -14.11 -0.78 -1.38
C LEU A 59 -14.50 -0.51 -2.82
N VAL A 60 -15.79 -0.61 -3.14
CA VAL A 60 -16.32 -0.32 -4.47
C VAL A 60 -17.07 1.00 -4.44
N VAL A 61 -16.73 1.88 -5.39
CA VAL A 61 -17.42 3.15 -5.62
C VAL A 61 -18.02 3.12 -7.01
N ALA A 62 -19.32 3.35 -7.13
CA ALA A 62 -20.01 3.29 -8.42
C ALA A 62 -21.07 4.38 -8.53
N ALA A 63 -21.31 4.89 -9.73
CA ALA A 63 -22.47 5.75 -9.99
C ALA A 63 -23.76 5.09 -9.50
N THR A 64 -24.69 5.89 -8.95
CA THR A 64 -26.09 5.46 -8.84
C THR A 64 -26.73 5.44 -10.23
N PRO A 65 -27.79 4.63 -10.47
CA PRO A 65 -28.51 4.63 -11.74
C PRO A 65 -29.03 6.02 -12.17
N SER A 66 -29.41 6.87 -11.20
CA SER A 66 -29.88 8.24 -11.44
C SER A 66 -28.76 9.26 -11.65
N SER A 67 -27.51 8.92 -11.31
CA SER A 67 -26.31 9.75 -11.50
C SER A 67 -25.41 9.26 -12.64
N GLN A 68 -25.80 8.17 -13.30
CA GLN A 68 -25.07 7.58 -14.41
C GLN A 68 -25.18 8.55 -15.60
N LYS A 69 -24.06 9.10 -16.05
CA LYS A 69 -24.06 10.14 -17.09
C LYS A 69 -24.35 9.59 -18.48
N VAL A 70 -24.89 10.46 -19.32
CA VAL A 70 -24.77 10.40 -20.78
C VAL A 70 -23.94 11.62 -21.20
N GLY A 71 -22.67 11.42 -21.59
CA GLY A 71 -21.85 12.45 -22.25
C GLY A 71 -21.05 13.44 -21.40
N GLY A 72 -20.59 13.09 -20.18
CA GLY A 72 -19.63 13.93 -19.40
C GLY A 72 -18.96 13.18 -18.23
N GLU A 73 -18.20 13.89 -17.37
CA GLU A 73 -17.49 13.33 -16.19
C GLU A 73 -18.41 12.59 -15.18
N GLY A 74 -18.17 11.30 -14.94
CA GLY A 74 -18.99 10.46 -14.06
C GLY A 74 -19.05 10.96 -12.60
N ALA A 75 -20.19 10.78 -11.94
CA ALA A 75 -20.42 11.28 -10.59
C ALA A 75 -19.49 10.62 -9.55
N ALA A 76 -19.18 9.33 -9.71
CA ALA A 76 -18.22 8.63 -8.86
C ALA A 76 -16.79 9.16 -9.10
N ALA A 77 -16.39 9.34 -10.36
CA ALA A 77 -15.10 9.92 -10.72
C ALA A 77 -14.91 11.34 -10.13
N THR A 78 -15.89 12.22 -10.31
CA THR A 78 -15.87 13.58 -9.75
C THR A 78 -15.75 13.56 -8.23
N TRP A 79 -16.51 12.70 -7.55
CA TRP A 79 -16.44 12.59 -6.10
C TRP A 79 -15.09 12.05 -5.62
N LEU A 80 -14.57 10.97 -6.22
CA LEU A 80 -13.26 10.42 -5.91
C LEU A 80 -12.13 11.45 -6.13
N ASN A 81 -12.27 12.31 -7.14
CA ASN A 81 -11.34 13.40 -7.37
C ASN A 81 -11.29 14.41 -6.22
N THR A 82 -12.33 14.53 -5.40
CA THR A 82 -12.30 15.37 -4.19
C THR A 82 -11.68 14.66 -2.98
N MET A 83 -11.69 13.32 -2.97
CA MET A 83 -11.23 12.51 -1.84
C MET A 83 -9.76 12.09 -1.97
N LEU A 84 -9.28 11.90 -3.20
CA LEU A 84 -7.98 11.30 -3.49
C LEU A 84 -7.00 12.33 -4.04
N THR A 85 -5.70 12.15 -3.85
CA THR A 85 -4.68 13.12 -4.28
C THR A 85 -4.32 13.03 -5.76
N ASN A 86 -4.38 11.85 -6.36
CA ASN A 86 -4.12 11.66 -7.78
C ASN A 86 -5.37 11.99 -8.62
N ASN A 87 -5.21 12.19 -9.92
CA ASN A 87 -6.30 12.62 -10.80
C ASN A 87 -7.04 11.43 -11.41
N ILE A 88 -8.32 11.29 -11.06
CA ILE A 88 -9.18 10.19 -11.51
C ILE A 88 -9.57 10.34 -12.97
N ASP A 89 -9.63 11.57 -13.50
CA ASP A 89 -10.01 11.82 -14.89
C ASP A 89 -8.94 11.35 -15.88
N LYS A 90 -7.70 11.18 -15.41
CA LYS A 90 -6.57 10.62 -16.17
C LYS A 90 -6.46 9.10 -16.07
N LEU A 91 -7.39 8.45 -15.36
CA LEU A 91 -7.40 7.00 -15.17
C LEU A 91 -8.33 6.34 -16.18
N ASP A 92 -7.75 5.64 -17.15
CA ASP A 92 -8.50 4.90 -18.16
C ASP A 92 -9.19 3.67 -17.56
N ILE A 93 -10.27 3.22 -18.21
CA ILE A 93 -10.95 1.97 -17.83
C ILE A 93 -9.96 0.80 -17.99
N GLY A 94 -9.94 -0.10 -17.01
CA GLY A 94 -9.00 -1.20 -16.93
C GLY A 94 -7.61 -0.79 -16.44
N MET A 95 -7.44 0.42 -15.91
CA MET A 95 -6.16 0.88 -15.34
C MET A 95 -6.29 1.15 -13.84
N GLY A 96 -5.16 0.97 -13.15
CA GLY A 96 -4.95 1.29 -11.74
C GLY A 96 -3.96 2.43 -11.55
N GLN A 97 -4.12 3.18 -10.45
CA GLN A 97 -3.12 4.13 -10.00
C GLN A 97 -3.03 4.21 -8.48
N TYR A 98 -1.81 4.46 -7.99
CA TYR A 98 -1.56 4.74 -6.59
C TYR A 98 -1.94 6.19 -6.24
N THR A 99 -2.51 6.38 -5.05
CA THR A 99 -3.01 7.67 -4.57
C THR A 99 -3.15 7.66 -3.05
N PHE A 100 -3.29 8.85 -2.45
CA PHE A 100 -3.53 8.99 -1.01
C PHE A 100 -4.97 9.38 -0.71
N LEU A 101 -5.46 8.91 0.43
CA LEU A 101 -6.60 9.43 1.16
C LEU A 101 -6.07 10.29 2.32
N LEU A 102 -6.47 11.55 2.38
CA LEU A 102 -5.94 12.52 3.35
C LEU A 102 -7.00 12.98 4.34
N ASN A 103 -6.53 13.43 5.51
CA ASN A 103 -7.30 14.28 6.40
C ASN A 103 -7.17 15.76 5.99
N GLU A 104 -7.97 16.63 6.60
CA GLU A 104 -8.05 18.05 6.28
C GLU A 104 -6.76 18.82 6.60
N ARG A 105 -5.89 18.25 7.44
CA ARG A 105 -4.56 18.79 7.74
C ARG A 105 -3.49 18.31 6.75
N GLY A 106 -3.87 17.62 5.67
CA GLY A 106 -2.96 17.07 4.66
C GLY A 106 -2.19 15.84 5.12
N GLY A 107 -2.55 15.27 6.27
CA GLY A 107 -1.95 14.04 6.78
C GLY A 107 -2.53 12.80 6.11
N ILE A 108 -1.71 11.76 5.93
CA ILE A 108 -2.08 10.54 5.21
C ILE A 108 -2.95 9.64 6.10
N ILE A 109 -4.24 9.52 5.78
CA ILE A 109 -5.15 8.54 6.40
C ILE A 109 -4.79 7.15 5.86
N ASP A 110 -4.73 7.04 4.54
CA ASP A 110 -4.28 5.83 3.87
C ASP A 110 -3.60 6.12 2.53
N ASP A 111 -2.84 5.15 2.08
CA ASP A 111 -2.35 5.05 0.72
C ASP A 111 -2.92 3.81 0.05
N LEU A 112 -3.42 3.95 -1.16
CA LEU A 112 -4.24 2.93 -1.81
C LEU A 112 -4.01 2.89 -3.32
N ILE A 113 -4.42 1.79 -3.94
CA ILE A 113 -4.56 1.70 -5.40
C ILE A 113 -6.04 1.80 -5.75
N VAL A 114 -6.37 2.71 -6.65
CA VAL A 114 -7.70 2.79 -7.28
C VAL A 114 -7.62 2.23 -8.69
N TYR A 115 -8.50 1.27 -9.00
CA TYR A 115 -8.70 0.70 -10.33
C TYR A 115 -10.02 1.20 -10.89
N ARG A 116 -10.03 1.66 -12.15
CA ARG A 116 -11.28 1.96 -12.86
C ARG A 116 -11.78 0.70 -13.57
N THR A 117 -12.79 0.05 -13.01
CA THR A 117 -13.27 -1.26 -13.48
C THR A 117 -14.45 -1.16 -14.44
N GLY A 118 -15.01 0.04 -14.62
CA GLY A 118 -16.07 0.34 -15.59
C GLY A 118 -16.12 1.83 -15.90
N GLU A 119 -17.15 2.28 -16.64
CA GLU A 119 -17.28 3.68 -17.06
C GLU A 119 -17.24 4.66 -15.86
N ASP A 120 -17.97 4.36 -14.79
CA ASP A 120 -17.98 5.14 -13.55
C ASP A 120 -18.04 4.22 -12.32
N THR A 121 -17.24 3.15 -12.40
CA THR A 121 -17.10 2.13 -11.34
C THR A 121 -15.62 1.96 -11.01
N PHE A 122 -15.31 1.99 -9.72
CA PHE A 122 -13.96 1.98 -9.21
C PHE A 122 -13.82 0.97 -8.06
N LEU A 123 -12.70 0.26 -8.05
CA LEU A 123 -12.26 -0.60 -6.96
C LEU A 123 -11.09 0.09 -6.24
N LEU A 124 -11.24 0.34 -4.95
CA LEU A 124 -10.20 0.86 -4.08
C LEU A 124 -9.65 -0.30 -3.25
N VAL A 125 -8.36 -0.59 -3.40
CA VAL A 125 -7.63 -1.56 -2.57
C VAL A 125 -6.88 -0.79 -1.49
N VAL A 126 -7.37 -0.88 -0.26
CA VAL A 126 -6.91 -0.11 0.92
C VAL A 126 -6.13 -1.00 1.90
N ASN A 127 -5.32 -0.40 2.77
CA ASN A 127 -4.55 -1.14 3.75
C ASN A 127 -5.46 -1.86 4.75
N ALA A 128 -5.09 -3.09 5.12
CA ALA A 128 -5.87 -3.95 6.01
C ALA A 128 -6.29 -3.25 7.32
N ALA A 129 -5.33 -2.58 7.98
CA ALA A 129 -5.54 -1.87 9.23
C ALA A 129 -6.44 -0.63 9.10
N ARG A 130 -6.62 -0.11 7.89
CA ARG A 130 -7.33 1.15 7.60
C ARG A 130 -8.72 0.91 7.02
N THR A 131 -9.02 -0.28 6.52
CA THR A 131 -10.30 -0.64 5.86
C THR A 131 -11.56 -0.04 6.49
N GLU A 132 -11.79 -0.23 7.80
CA GLU A 132 -13.00 0.26 8.47
C GLU A 132 -12.99 1.79 8.64
N GLU A 133 -11.82 2.37 8.91
CA GLU A 133 -11.65 3.82 9.06
C GLU A 133 -11.80 4.54 7.72
N ASP A 134 -11.20 3.99 6.66
CA ASP A 134 -11.31 4.48 5.29
C ASP A 134 -12.77 4.44 4.81
N PHE A 135 -13.45 3.32 5.02
CA PHE A 135 -14.86 3.20 4.69
C PHE A 135 -15.71 4.22 5.45
N ALA A 136 -15.52 4.36 6.76
CA ALA A 136 -16.25 5.33 7.57
C ALA A 136 -15.96 6.78 7.14
N TRP A 137 -14.70 7.08 6.83
CA TRP A 137 -14.25 8.39 6.35
C TRP A 137 -14.91 8.75 5.03
N LEU A 138 -14.79 7.87 4.03
CA LEU A 138 -15.40 8.02 2.71
C LEU A 138 -16.94 8.13 2.83
N GLN A 139 -17.57 7.27 3.62
CA GLN A 139 -19.01 7.28 3.84
C GLN A 139 -19.51 8.58 4.47
N SER A 140 -18.75 9.17 5.39
CA SER A 140 -19.10 10.43 6.04
C SER A 140 -19.06 11.62 5.06
N HIS A 141 -18.11 11.60 4.12
CA HIS A 141 -17.97 12.63 3.07
C HIS A 141 -19.00 12.46 1.95
N LEU A 142 -19.48 11.22 1.73
CA LEU A 142 -20.54 10.94 0.77
C LEU A 142 -21.90 11.49 1.21
N LYS A 143 -22.24 11.38 2.50
CA LYS A 143 -23.54 11.82 3.07
C LYS A 143 -23.69 13.33 3.17
N ALA A 144 -22.57 14.05 3.28
CA ALA A 144 -22.62 15.41 3.80
C ALA A 144 -22.68 16.49 2.71
N GLY A 145 -22.55 16.14 1.42
CA GLY A 145 -22.37 17.13 0.34
C GLY A 145 -21.25 18.14 0.65
N ARG A 146 -20.33 17.77 1.55
CA ARG A 146 -19.45 18.73 2.25
C ARG A 146 -18.38 19.20 1.28
N SER A 147 -18.32 20.51 1.08
CA SER A 147 -17.18 21.13 0.38
C SER A 147 -15.89 20.84 1.16
N PRO A 148 -14.79 20.49 0.48
CA PRO A 148 -13.49 20.19 1.11
C PRO A 148 -12.88 21.35 1.93
N ASP A 149 -13.45 22.56 1.87
CA ASP A 149 -12.90 23.77 2.51
C ASP A 149 -13.39 24.03 3.95
N ARG A 150 -14.20 23.13 4.54
CA ARG A 150 -14.75 23.36 5.88
C ARG A 150 -13.84 22.70 6.94
N PRO A 151 -13.11 23.47 7.77
CA PRO A 151 -12.27 22.89 8.82
C PRO A 151 -13.12 22.16 9.85
N SER A 152 -12.72 20.94 10.20
CA SER A 152 -13.25 20.18 11.33
C SER A 152 -12.73 20.76 12.65
N GLY A 153 -13.27 21.92 13.04
CA GLY A 153 -13.33 22.25 14.48
C GLY A 153 -14.10 21.13 15.17
N GLY A 154 -13.49 20.49 16.17
CA GLY A 154 -14.00 19.29 16.82
C GLY A 154 -15.50 19.34 17.08
N LEU A 155 -16.17 18.19 16.90
CA LEU A 155 -17.60 18.00 17.17
C LEU A 155 -18.08 18.83 18.38
N PRO A 156 -18.90 19.88 18.21
CA PRO A 156 -19.79 20.29 19.27
C PRO A 156 -21.00 19.35 19.20
N ALA A 157 -21.29 18.66 20.31
CA ALA A 157 -22.43 17.77 20.47
C ALA A 157 -23.81 18.49 20.45
N SER A 158 -23.97 19.60 19.73
CA SER A 158 -25.19 20.42 19.78
C SER A 158 -25.55 21.20 18.50
N ALA A 159 -24.90 20.97 17.37
CA ALA A 159 -25.33 21.60 16.12
C ALA A 159 -26.54 20.84 15.53
N LYS A 160 -27.75 21.37 15.74
CA LYS A 160 -28.96 20.90 15.04
C LYS A 160 -28.74 20.98 13.52
N PRO A 161 -29.14 19.96 12.75
CA PRO A 161 -29.10 20.04 11.30
C PRO A 161 -30.08 21.13 10.84
N THR A 162 -29.58 22.15 10.16
CA THR A 162 -30.42 23.09 9.43
C THR A 162 -31.09 22.34 8.29
N ALA A 163 -32.43 22.39 8.27
CA ALA A 163 -33.26 21.82 7.23
C ALA A 163 -32.91 22.44 5.86
N GLY A 164 -32.15 21.70 5.07
CA GLY A 164 -31.93 21.89 3.63
C GLY A 164 -31.91 20.50 3.03
N GLY A 165 -32.79 20.24 2.06
CA GLY A 165 -33.19 18.90 1.62
C GLY A 165 -32.03 17.93 1.38
N GLU A 166 -32.25 16.66 1.74
CA GLU A 166 -31.35 15.55 1.47
C GLU A 166 -31.09 15.45 -0.04
N THR A 167 -30.02 16.07 -0.53
CA THR A 167 -29.52 15.81 -1.87
C THR A 167 -29.04 14.37 -1.91
N ALA A 168 -29.62 13.56 -2.79
CA ALA A 168 -29.22 12.16 -2.97
C ALA A 168 -27.70 12.05 -3.19
N ALA A 169 -27.07 11.05 -2.57
CA ALA A 169 -25.63 10.85 -2.68
C ALA A 169 -25.21 10.68 -4.15
N PRO A 170 -24.10 11.30 -4.59
CA PRO A 170 -23.69 11.31 -6.00
C PRO A 170 -23.26 9.93 -6.51
N CYS A 171 -22.88 9.01 -5.62
CA CYS A 171 -22.45 7.66 -5.95
C CYS A 171 -22.78 6.70 -4.78
N THR A 172 -22.60 5.42 -5.00
CA THR A 172 -22.63 4.38 -3.96
C THR A 172 -21.22 4.06 -3.48
N LEU A 173 -21.11 3.62 -2.23
CA LEU A 173 -19.88 3.11 -1.63
C LEU A 173 -20.21 1.79 -0.92
N ALA A 174 -19.53 0.71 -1.27
CA ALA A 174 -19.74 -0.61 -0.69
C ALA A 174 -18.41 -1.21 -0.20
N ASN A 175 -18.39 -1.71 1.03
CA ASN A 175 -17.27 -2.51 1.53
C ASN A 175 -17.51 -3.97 1.14
N ARG A 176 -16.71 -4.49 0.21
CA ARG A 176 -16.79 -5.88 -0.25
C ARG A 176 -15.64 -6.75 0.26
N SER A 177 -14.84 -6.26 1.21
CA SER A 177 -13.63 -6.94 1.67
C SER A 177 -13.85 -8.40 2.09
N ALA A 178 -15.01 -8.72 2.69
CA ALA A 178 -15.34 -10.09 3.10
C ALA A 178 -15.69 -11.05 1.95
N GLU A 179 -16.02 -10.52 0.76
CA GLU A 179 -16.44 -11.31 -0.41
C GLU A 179 -15.28 -11.70 -1.31
N PHE A 180 -14.10 -11.11 -1.12
CA PHE A 180 -12.95 -11.30 -1.98
C PHE A 180 -11.79 -11.98 -1.26
N GLY A 181 -11.07 -12.79 -2.03
CA GLY A 181 -9.69 -13.18 -1.72
C GLY A 181 -8.74 -12.50 -2.69
N GLY A 182 -7.46 -12.49 -2.34
CA GLY A 182 -6.43 -11.98 -3.23
C GLY A 182 -5.08 -12.62 -2.96
N VAL A 183 -4.30 -12.80 -4.02
CA VAL A 183 -2.88 -13.16 -3.93
C VAL A 183 -2.02 -12.19 -4.72
N ALA A 184 -0.84 -11.88 -4.20
CA ALA A 184 0.22 -11.25 -4.98
C ALA A 184 1.22 -12.31 -5.41
N ILE A 185 1.47 -12.45 -6.71
CA ILE A 185 2.46 -13.35 -7.27
C ILE A 185 3.58 -12.53 -7.90
N GLN A 186 4.78 -12.63 -7.36
CA GLN A 186 5.85 -11.66 -7.58
C GLN A 186 7.16 -12.38 -7.85
N GLY A 187 7.92 -11.92 -8.85
CA GLY A 187 9.24 -12.45 -9.20
C GLY A 187 9.46 -12.49 -10.72
N PRO A 188 10.72 -12.66 -11.16
CA PRO A 188 11.10 -12.62 -12.58
C PRO A 188 10.39 -13.67 -13.44
N ARG A 189 9.88 -14.75 -12.85
CA ARG A 189 9.20 -15.84 -13.56
C ARG A 189 7.67 -15.76 -13.57
N VAL A 190 7.12 -14.59 -13.19
CA VAL A 190 5.66 -14.40 -13.12
C VAL A 190 4.98 -14.62 -14.47
N VAL A 191 5.60 -14.23 -15.58
CA VAL A 191 5.03 -14.41 -16.93
C VAL A 191 4.92 -15.89 -17.30
N GLU A 192 5.94 -16.70 -16.98
CA GLU A 192 5.90 -18.15 -17.19
C GLU A 192 4.78 -18.80 -16.39
N LEU A 193 4.61 -18.39 -15.12
CA LEU A 193 3.53 -18.87 -14.27
C LEU A 193 2.16 -18.44 -14.78
N PHE A 194 2.05 -17.20 -15.25
CA PHE A 194 0.82 -16.67 -15.84
C PHE A 194 0.38 -17.55 -17.02
N HIS A 195 1.29 -17.87 -17.95
CA HIS A 195 0.98 -18.77 -19.06
C HIS A 195 0.62 -20.20 -18.60
N ALA A 196 1.25 -20.70 -17.54
CA ALA A 196 0.89 -21.99 -16.97
C ALA A 196 -0.53 -21.99 -16.38
N LEU A 197 -1.00 -20.86 -15.84
CA LEU A 197 -2.33 -20.70 -15.26
C LEU A 197 -3.42 -20.42 -16.30
N PHE A 198 -3.16 -19.50 -17.23
CA PHE A 198 -4.19 -18.93 -18.10
C PHE A 198 -4.10 -19.33 -19.57
N GLY A 199 -3.05 -20.07 -19.96
CA GLY A 199 -2.78 -20.44 -21.35
C GLY A 199 -1.73 -19.55 -22.01
N ARG A 200 -1.07 -20.06 -23.07
CA ARG A 200 -0.06 -19.34 -23.85
C ARG A 200 -0.63 -18.43 -24.94
N ASP A 201 -1.94 -18.53 -25.19
CA ASP A 201 -2.71 -17.68 -26.09
C ASP A 201 -3.05 -16.32 -25.46
N ARG A 202 -2.66 -16.10 -24.20
CA ARG A 202 -2.96 -14.89 -23.44
C ARG A 202 -1.70 -14.34 -22.83
N GLU A 203 -1.58 -13.02 -22.86
CA GLU A 203 -0.48 -12.30 -22.23
C GLU A 203 -0.91 -11.74 -20.87
N PRO A 204 0.01 -11.61 -19.89
CA PRO A 204 -0.26 -10.88 -18.68
C PRO A 204 -0.58 -9.41 -19.00
N PRO A 205 -1.40 -8.73 -18.17
CA PRO A 205 -1.72 -7.33 -18.38
C PRO A 205 -0.48 -6.44 -18.52
N ALA A 206 -0.63 -5.27 -19.16
CA ALA A 206 0.40 -4.24 -19.09
C ALA A 206 0.53 -3.70 -17.65
N ARG A 207 1.64 -3.00 -17.34
CA ARG A 207 1.86 -2.44 -16.00
C ARG A 207 0.68 -1.57 -15.56
N ASN A 208 0.20 -1.80 -14.33
CA ASN A 208 -0.99 -1.17 -13.73
C ASN A 208 -2.32 -1.47 -14.44
N GLN A 209 -2.35 -2.30 -15.47
CA GLN A 209 -3.60 -2.71 -16.10
C GLN A 209 -4.30 -3.77 -15.22
N PHE A 210 -5.62 -3.74 -15.20
CA PHE A 210 -6.54 -4.58 -14.46
C PHE A 210 -7.52 -5.23 -15.44
N VAL A 211 -7.44 -6.56 -15.58
CA VAL A 211 -8.18 -7.31 -16.61
C VAL A 211 -8.72 -8.61 -16.04
N ASP A 212 -9.92 -9.00 -16.44
CA ASP A 212 -10.51 -10.27 -16.07
C ASP A 212 -10.01 -11.42 -16.97
N PHE A 213 -9.66 -12.54 -16.34
CA PHE A 213 -9.26 -13.77 -16.99
C PHE A 213 -10.16 -14.92 -16.55
N PRO A 214 -10.53 -15.84 -17.45
CA PRO A 214 -11.27 -17.03 -17.05
C PRO A 214 -10.35 -18.00 -16.33
N PHE A 215 -10.84 -18.56 -15.24
CA PHE A 215 -10.13 -19.54 -14.42
C PHE A 215 -11.11 -20.60 -13.93
N ASP A 216 -10.95 -21.83 -14.44
CA ASP A 216 -11.72 -23.02 -14.04
C ASP A 216 -13.23 -22.79 -13.79
N GLY A 217 -13.90 -22.30 -14.83
CA GLY A 217 -15.36 -22.05 -14.85
C GLY A 217 -15.80 -20.72 -14.23
N THR A 218 -14.88 -19.91 -13.71
CA THR A 218 -15.15 -18.59 -13.14
C THR A 218 -14.29 -17.51 -13.81
N ALA A 219 -14.36 -16.27 -13.33
CA ALA A 219 -13.45 -15.19 -13.71
C ALA A 219 -12.67 -14.72 -12.49
N VAL A 220 -11.40 -14.36 -12.71
CA VAL A 220 -10.53 -13.71 -11.74
C VAL A 220 -9.99 -12.42 -12.34
N SER A 221 -9.85 -11.39 -11.54
CA SER A 221 -9.28 -10.12 -12.00
C SER A 221 -7.79 -10.09 -11.73
N VAL A 222 -6.99 -9.76 -12.73
CA VAL A 222 -5.53 -9.71 -12.65
C VAL A 222 -5.05 -8.28 -12.85
N ALA A 223 -4.28 -7.78 -11.90
CA ALA A 223 -3.59 -6.49 -11.97
C ALA A 223 -2.09 -6.71 -12.10
N ARG A 224 -1.38 -6.04 -13.02
CA ARG A 224 0.10 -6.08 -13.05
C ARG A 224 0.69 -5.02 -12.14
N THR A 225 0.52 -5.26 -10.84
CA THR A 225 0.94 -4.44 -9.71
C THR A 225 1.72 -5.29 -8.71
N GLY A 226 2.40 -4.61 -7.79
CA GLY A 226 3.29 -5.30 -6.86
C GLY A 226 3.89 -4.40 -5.80
N TYR A 227 4.41 -5.04 -4.76
CA TYR A 227 4.97 -4.37 -3.59
C TYR A 227 6.39 -4.86 -3.25
N THR A 228 7.07 -5.52 -4.20
CA THR A 228 8.36 -6.18 -3.98
C THR A 228 9.52 -5.57 -4.78
N GLY A 229 9.21 -4.80 -5.82
CA GLY A 229 10.19 -4.28 -6.78
C GLY A 229 10.53 -5.23 -7.92
N GLU A 230 10.09 -6.49 -7.84
CA GLU A 230 10.11 -7.39 -9.01
C GLU A 230 8.88 -7.13 -9.88
N ASP A 231 8.89 -7.69 -11.09
CA ASP A 231 7.66 -7.86 -11.86
C ASP A 231 6.70 -8.79 -11.11
N GLY A 232 5.40 -8.65 -11.37
CA GLY A 232 4.41 -9.37 -10.60
C GLY A 232 2.99 -9.03 -11.00
N VAL A 233 2.08 -9.89 -10.58
CA VAL A 233 0.64 -9.67 -10.69
C VAL A 233 -0.03 -9.83 -9.33
N GLU A 234 -1.14 -9.15 -9.15
CA GLU A 234 -2.10 -9.37 -8.07
C GLU A 234 -3.35 -9.96 -8.68
N VAL A 235 -3.86 -11.04 -8.10
CA VAL A 235 -5.05 -11.74 -8.59
C VAL A 235 -6.13 -11.65 -7.52
N PHE A 236 -7.28 -11.14 -7.92
CA PHE A 236 -8.47 -10.97 -7.08
C PHE A 236 -9.56 -11.94 -7.55
N PHE A 237 -10.22 -12.58 -6.59
CA PHE A 237 -11.26 -13.58 -6.85
C PHE A 237 -12.27 -13.60 -5.71
N ARG A 238 -13.38 -14.30 -5.91
CA ARG A 238 -14.34 -14.55 -4.82
C ARG A 238 -13.65 -15.33 -3.70
N ALA A 239 -13.94 -14.98 -2.45
CA ALA A 239 -13.38 -15.66 -1.29
C ALA A 239 -13.60 -17.18 -1.31
N THR A 240 -14.70 -17.64 -1.90
CA THR A 240 -15.02 -19.08 -2.08
C THR A 240 -14.08 -19.80 -3.04
N ASP A 241 -13.45 -19.09 -3.97
CA ASP A 241 -12.56 -19.65 -5.00
C ASP A 241 -11.08 -19.58 -4.55
N ALA A 242 -10.81 -19.04 -3.36
CA ALA A 242 -9.47 -18.72 -2.89
C ALA A 242 -8.55 -19.93 -2.86
N VAL A 243 -8.87 -20.94 -2.03
CA VAL A 243 -8.06 -22.15 -1.83
C VAL A 243 -7.81 -22.88 -3.16
N LYS A 244 -8.80 -22.88 -4.05
CA LYS A 244 -8.72 -23.46 -5.39
C LYS A 244 -7.65 -22.76 -6.23
N PHE A 245 -7.68 -21.44 -6.30
CA PHE A 245 -6.69 -20.66 -7.05
C PHE A 245 -5.28 -20.84 -6.47
N TRP A 246 -5.12 -20.72 -5.15
CA TRP A 246 -3.83 -20.85 -4.46
C TRP A 246 -3.15 -22.19 -4.73
N ASN A 247 -3.87 -23.29 -4.54
CA ASN A 247 -3.32 -24.63 -4.76
C ASN A 247 -2.97 -24.85 -6.23
N ALA A 248 -3.78 -24.35 -7.18
CA ALA A 248 -3.47 -24.44 -8.60
C ALA A 248 -2.21 -23.65 -8.98
N ALA A 249 -2.03 -22.44 -8.43
CA ALA A 249 -0.84 -21.62 -8.65
C ALA A 249 0.42 -22.26 -8.09
N LEU A 250 0.36 -22.78 -6.85
CA LEU A 250 1.49 -23.51 -6.26
C LEU A 250 1.84 -24.76 -7.08
N GLU A 251 0.85 -25.54 -7.50
CA GLU A 251 1.08 -26.76 -8.29
C GLU A 251 1.75 -26.45 -9.63
N LYS A 252 1.17 -25.52 -10.40
CA LYS A 252 1.68 -25.14 -11.73
C LYS A 252 3.03 -24.41 -11.65
N GLY A 253 3.31 -23.75 -10.53
CA GLY A 253 4.57 -23.06 -10.29
C GLY A 253 5.70 -23.93 -9.70
N LYS A 254 5.47 -25.22 -9.41
CA LYS A 254 6.50 -26.10 -8.78
C LYS A 254 7.80 -26.12 -9.56
N THR A 255 7.72 -26.36 -10.88
CA THR A 255 8.90 -26.35 -11.77
C THR A 255 9.48 -24.95 -11.95
N LEU A 256 8.72 -23.93 -11.57
CA LEU A 256 9.14 -22.54 -11.60
C LEU A 256 9.89 -22.10 -10.33
N GLY A 257 9.95 -22.96 -9.30
CA GLY A 257 10.52 -22.63 -8.00
C GLY A 257 9.59 -21.78 -7.13
N ILE A 258 8.27 -21.82 -7.38
CA ILE A 258 7.30 -21.04 -6.60
C ILE A 258 7.36 -21.37 -5.11
N LYS A 259 7.27 -20.35 -4.26
CA LYS A 259 7.08 -20.53 -2.82
C LYS A 259 5.93 -19.69 -2.28
N PRO A 260 5.17 -20.21 -1.30
CA PRO A 260 4.34 -19.35 -0.48
C PRO A 260 5.24 -18.47 0.39
N CYS A 261 4.91 -17.19 0.50
CA CYS A 261 5.72 -16.20 1.19
C CYS A 261 4.88 -15.43 2.21
N GLY A 262 5.45 -15.24 3.40
CA GLY A 262 4.79 -14.56 4.51
C GLY A 262 5.10 -13.06 4.59
N LEU A 263 4.52 -12.41 5.60
CA LEU A 263 4.67 -10.98 5.87
C LEU A 263 6.14 -10.56 6.10
N GLY A 264 6.98 -11.44 6.64
CA GLY A 264 8.40 -11.12 6.87
C GLY A 264 9.17 -10.93 5.56
N ALA A 265 8.97 -11.81 4.58
CA ALA A 265 9.54 -11.63 3.24
C ALA A 265 8.95 -10.40 2.55
N ARG A 266 7.63 -10.17 2.68
CA ARG A 266 6.97 -8.96 2.13
C ARG A 266 7.61 -7.67 2.66
N ASP A 267 7.86 -7.58 3.97
CA ASP A 267 8.44 -6.40 4.59
C ASP A 267 9.91 -6.17 4.21
N THR A 268 10.69 -7.24 4.05
CA THR A 268 12.08 -7.11 3.58
C THR A 268 12.17 -6.66 2.12
N LEU A 269 11.33 -7.23 1.23
CA LEU A 269 11.30 -6.90 -0.21
C LEU A 269 10.88 -5.45 -0.45
N ARG A 270 9.80 -4.99 0.20
CA ARG A 270 9.31 -3.61 0.06
C ARG A 270 10.32 -2.59 0.58
N LEU A 271 11.02 -2.91 1.66
CA LEU A 271 11.95 -1.99 2.33
C LEU A 271 13.22 -1.80 1.49
N GLU A 272 13.69 -2.85 0.84
CA GLU A 272 14.77 -2.77 -0.16
C GLU A 272 14.45 -1.80 -1.31
N MET A 273 13.17 -1.69 -1.67
CA MET A 273 12.68 -0.74 -2.68
C MET A 273 12.31 0.63 -2.10
N CYS A 274 12.41 0.79 -0.78
CA CYS A 274 11.99 1.97 -0.04
C CYS A 274 10.50 2.31 -0.23
N TYR A 275 9.66 1.27 -0.44
CA TYR A 275 8.22 1.42 -0.45
C TYR A 275 7.70 1.63 0.98
N PRO A 276 6.85 2.63 1.20
CA PRO A 276 6.41 3.03 2.52
C PRO A 276 5.29 2.11 3.04
N LEU A 277 5.28 1.86 4.34
CA LEU A 277 4.22 1.10 5.02
C LEU A 277 3.33 2.04 5.85
N ASN A 278 2.01 1.99 5.64
CA ASN A 278 1.05 2.72 6.46
C ASN A 278 1.10 2.28 7.93
N GLY A 279 1.07 3.25 8.86
CA GLY A 279 1.23 3.02 10.29
C GLY A 279 2.69 2.95 10.75
N SER A 280 3.65 3.00 9.82
CA SER A 280 5.09 3.03 10.09
C SER A 280 5.75 4.22 9.40
N ASP A 281 5.79 4.23 8.08
CA ASP A 281 6.39 5.30 7.28
C ASP A 281 5.38 6.41 6.93
N LEU A 282 4.09 6.06 6.86
CA LEU A 282 2.98 6.98 6.59
C LEU A 282 2.05 7.01 7.79
N SER A 283 1.53 8.19 8.12
CA SER A 283 0.56 8.35 9.20
C SER A 283 -0.30 9.60 9.02
N PRO A 284 -1.41 9.73 9.76
CA PRO A 284 -2.26 10.93 9.73
C PRO A 284 -1.56 12.22 10.21
N GLN A 285 -0.33 12.14 10.71
CA GLN A 285 0.50 13.27 11.14
C GLN A 285 1.57 13.64 10.10
N ARG A 286 1.74 12.82 9.05
CA ARG A 286 2.73 12.99 7.99
C ARG A 286 2.03 13.25 6.66
N ASN A 287 2.61 14.09 5.82
CA ASN A 287 2.06 14.38 4.50
C ASN A 287 2.88 13.74 3.35
N PRO A 288 2.29 13.56 2.15
CA PRO A 288 2.97 12.93 1.03
C PRO A 288 4.26 13.64 0.57
N ILE A 289 4.39 14.94 0.80
CA ILE A 289 5.59 15.70 0.41
C ILE A 289 6.76 15.34 1.33
N GLU A 290 6.51 15.24 2.64
CA GLU A 290 7.49 14.77 3.65
C GLU A 290 7.96 13.34 3.36
N ALA A 291 7.05 12.47 2.92
CA ALA A 291 7.37 11.08 2.57
C ALA A 291 8.16 10.93 1.25
N GLY A 292 8.36 12.02 0.50
CA GLY A 292 8.99 12.00 -0.82
C GLY A 292 8.09 11.38 -1.91
N LEU A 293 6.77 11.45 -1.73
CA LEU A 293 5.74 10.84 -2.58
C LEU A 293 4.86 11.88 -3.28
N GLY A 294 5.32 13.13 -3.35
CA GLY A 294 4.61 14.23 -4.01
C GLY A 294 4.34 14.03 -5.51
N PHE A 295 4.93 13.00 -6.14
CA PHE A 295 4.59 12.58 -7.50
C PHE A 295 3.15 12.04 -7.63
N PHE A 296 2.58 11.48 -6.55
CA PHE A 296 1.21 10.96 -6.53
C PHE A 296 0.18 12.00 -6.04
N VAL A 297 0.57 13.27 -6.04
CA VAL A 297 -0.27 14.41 -5.64
C VAL A 297 -0.42 15.34 -6.84
N ASP A 298 -1.58 15.29 -7.49
CA ASP A 298 -1.88 16.16 -8.62
C ASP A 298 -2.44 17.51 -8.12
N LEU A 299 -1.54 18.46 -7.85
CA LEU A 299 -1.89 19.83 -7.42
C LEU A 299 -2.53 20.67 -8.54
N THR A 300 -2.57 20.17 -9.79
CA THR A 300 -3.30 20.83 -10.88
C THR A 300 -4.82 20.69 -10.72
N LYS A 301 -5.26 19.68 -9.97
CA LYS A 301 -6.67 19.53 -9.59
C LYS A 301 -7.12 20.78 -8.82
N PRO A 302 -8.31 21.32 -9.08
CA PRO A 302 -8.77 22.55 -8.44
C PRO A 302 -8.99 22.36 -6.93
N ARG A 303 -9.46 21.17 -6.52
CA ARG A 303 -9.76 20.85 -5.12
C ARG A 303 -9.61 19.36 -4.82
N PHE A 304 -9.13 19.06 -3.62
CA PHE A 304 -9.24 17.79 -2.91
C PHE A 304 -8.89 18.02 -1.43
N ILE A 305 -9.29 17.12 -0.54
CA ILE A 305 -9.03 17.25 0.90
C ILE A 305 -7.52 17.35 1.17
N GLY A 306 -7.09 18.42 1.86
CA GLY A 306 -5.68 18.65 2.21
C GLY A 306 -4.84 19.32 1.13
N ARG A 307 -5.38 19.64 -0.06
CA ARG A 307 -4.66 20.23 -1.20
C ARG A 307 -3.82 21.43 -0.82
N ASP A 308 -4.40 22.42 -0.15
CA ASP A 308 -3.72 23.68 0.14
C ASP A 308 -2.54 23.52 1.10
N VAL A 309 -2.63 22.56 2.03
CA VAL A 309 -1.52 22.20 2.90
C VAL A 309 -0.37 21.64 2.07
N LEU A 310 -0.68 20.75 1.11
CA LEU A 310 0.33 20.15 0.25
C LEU A 310 0.94 21.14 -0.74
N SER A 311 0.17 22.09 -1.26
CA SER A 311 0.69 23.17 -2.12
C SER A 311 1.73 23.99 -1.36
N ARG A 312 1.38 24.45 -0.14
CA ARG A 312 2.31 25.19 0.73
C ARG A 312 3.54 24.36 1.10
N ALA A 313 3.38 23.06 1.38
CA ALA A 313 4.51 22.18 1.69
C ALA A 313 5.45 22.00 0.48
N LYS A 314 4.91 21.98 -0.75
CA LYS A 314 5.70 21.88 -1.98
C LYS A 314 6.43 23.19 -2.30
N GLU A 315 5.79 24.32 -2.04
CA GLU A 315 6.36 25.67 -2.25
C GLU A 315 7.43 26.03 -1.21
N ASN A 316 7.13 25.82 0.07
CA ASN A 316 7.99 26.28 1.18
C ASN A 316 8.99 25.21 1.65
N GLY A 317 8.84 23.97 1.18
CA GLY A 317 9.55 22.82 1.71
C GLY A 317 8.97 22.31 3.03
N THR A 318 9.48 21.16 3.46
CA THR A 318 9.03 20.46 4.68
C THR A 318 10.08 20.55 5.77
N LYS A 319 9.66 20.40 7.04
CA LYS A 319 10.59 20.39 8.19
C LYS A 319 11.40 19.10 8.28
N GLU A 320 10.77 17.99 7.94
CA GLU A 320 11.36 16.66 7.94
C GLU A 320 11.12 15.97 6.60
N LYS A 321 11.96 14.98 6.29
CA LYS A 321 11.85 14.13 5.11
C LYS A 321 12.11 12.68 5.46
N LEU A 322 11.35 11.80 4.82
CA LEU A 322 11.57 10.36 4.87
C LEU A 322 12.74 9.97 3.97
N VAL A 323 13.82 9.49 4.57
CA VAL A 323 15.05 9.11 3.88
C VAL A 323 15.35 7.62 4.07
N PRO A 324 15.84 6.91 3.03
CA PRO A 324 16.37 5.57 3.20
C PRO A 324 17.80 5.63 3.74
N PHE A 325 18.20 4.63 4.52
CA PHE A 325 19.58 4.51 4.99
C PHE A 325 20.07 3.06 4.97
N ARG A 326 21.40 2.93 4.93
CA ARG A 326 22.11 1.65 5.06
C ARG A 326 23.13 1.75 6.19
N MET A 327 23.18 0.74 7.05
CA MET A 327 24.20 0.61 8.10
C MET A 327 25.58 0.38 7.46
N LYS A 328 26.64 0.97 8.05
CA LYS A 328 28.03 0.84 7.56
C LYS A 328 28.82 -0.28 8.21
N GLU A 329 28.34 -0.78 9.34
CA GLU A 329 28.97 -1.88 10.07
C GLU A 329 27.96 -2.96 10.45
N LYS A 330 28.47 -4.17 10.68
CA LYS A 330 27.65 -5.28 11.14
C LYS A 330 27.25 -5.01 12.59
N GLY A 331 25.96 -5.14 12.88
CA GLY A 331 25.42 -4.89 14.20
C GLY A 331 23.98 -5.37 14.31
N PRO A 332 23.32 -5.07 15.43
CA PRO A 332 21.90 -5.33 15.58
C PRO A 332 21.09 -4.65 14.45
N PRO A 333 20.00 -5.26 13.97
CA PRO A 333 19.18 -4.64 12.94
C PRO A 333 18.56 -3.32 13.44
N PRO A 334 18.47 -2.29 12.57
CA PRO A 334 17.66 -1.12 12.89
C PRO A 334 16.20 -1.55 13.03
N ARG A 335 15.46 -0.87 13.90
CA ARG A 335 14.02 -1.11 14.13
C ARG A 335 13.29 0.23 14.25
N PRO A 336 11.97 0.24 14.04
CA PRO A 336 11.15 1.43 14.28
C PRO A 336 11.43 2.05 15.66
N HIS A 337 11.31 3.38 15.75
CA HIS A 337 11.48 4.20 16.94
C HIS A 337 12.92 4.39 17.46
N TYR A 338 13.92 3.81 16.78
CA TYR A 338 15.30 4.12 17.09
C TYR A 338 15.63 5.57 16.72
N ALA A 339 16.29 6.27 17.63
CA ALA A 339 16.69 7.66 17.42
C ALA A 339 17.78 7.74 16.36
N VAL A 340 17.67 8.75 15.48
CA VAL A 340 18.68 9.06 14.47
C VAL A 340 19.44 10.30 14.91
N PHE A 341 20.76 10.21 14.87
CA PHE A 341 21.65 11.30 15.22
C PHE A 341 22.48 11.77 14.02
N SER A 342 22.90 13.03 14.04
CA SER A 342 23.91 13.54 13.10
C SER A 342 25.24 12.80 13.32
N GLY A 343 25.94 12.51 12.22
CA GLY A 343 27.28 11.93 12.29
C GLY A 343 28.33 12.95 12.80
N GLY A 344 29.40 12.44 13.40
CA GLY A 344 30.56 13.23 13.84
C GLY A 344 30.59 13.54 15.35
N CYS A 345 31.51 14.42 15.76
CA CYS A 345 31.84 14.64 17.18
C CYS A 345 30.75 15.36 17.99
N GLN A 346 29.87 16.14 17.34
CA GLN A 346 28.73 16.81 17.96
C GLN A 346 27.43 16.15 17.46
N SER A 347 27.12 15.00 18.07
CA SER A 347 26.02 14.15 17.66
C SER A 347 24.71 14.60 18.31
N GLU A 348 23.87 15.31 17.57
CA GLU A 348 22.53 15.73 18.00
C GLU A 348 21.45 14.82 17.42
N ARG A 349 20.30 14.69 18.10
CA ARG A 349 19.17 13.90 17.58
C ARG A 349 18.50 14.67 16.44
N ILE A 350 18.50 14.09 15.25
CA ILE A 350 17.97 14.70 14.02
C ILE A 350 16.70 14.01 13.50
N GLY A 351 16.31 12.88 14.09
CA GLY A 351 15.17 12.11 13.58
C GLY A 351 14.88 10.80 14.33
N GLU A 352 14.10 9.95 13.66
CA GLU A 352 13.66 8.65 14.14
C GLU A 352 13.46 7.66 12.98
N VAL A 353 13.89 6.41 13.19
CA VAL A 353 13.68 5.29 12.27
C VAL A 353 12.20 4.91 12.24
N THR A 354 11.60 4.83 11.05
CA THR A 354 10.22 4.38 10.85
C THR A 354 10.13 2.90 10.54
N SER A 355 11.04 2.42 9.69
CA SER A 355 11.14 1.03 9.25
C SER A 355 12.59 0.56 9.29
N GLY A 356 12.85 -0.68 9.70
CA GLY A 356 14.21 -1.20 9.76
C GLY A 356 14.28 -2.72 9.84
N THR A 357 15.21 -3.31 9.08
CA THR A 357 15.48 -4.75 9.09
C THR A 357 16.87 -5.09 8.54
N ILE A 358 17.21 -6.37 8.50
CA ILE A 358 18.36 -6.88 7.72
C ILE A 358 17.85 -7.21 6.31
N SER A 359 18.42 -6.58 5.29
CA SER A 359 18.13 -6.90 3.89
C SER A 359 18.74 -8.27 3.54
N PRO A 360 17.92 -9.25 3.11
CA PRO A 360 18.41 -10.51 2.56
C PRO A 360 19.33 -10.33 1.35
N SER A 361 18.98 -9.43 0.42
CA SER A 361 19.73 -9.24 -0.83
C SER A 361 21.07 -8.53 -0.62
N LEU A 362 21.13 -7.57 0.30
CA LEU A 362 22.32 -6.76 0.54
C LEU A 362 23.17 -7.31 1.68
N ASN A 363 22.61 -8.17 2.54
CA ASN A 363 23.22 -8.61 3.79
C ASN A 363 23.64 -7.44 4.68
N TRP A 364 22.89 -6.34 4.67
CA TRP A 364 23.14 -5.14 5.49
C TRP A 364 21.89 -4.73 6.23
N GLY A 365 22.07 -4.09 7.39
CA GLY A 365 20.98 -3.38 8.06
C GLY A 365 20.53 -2.23 7.16
N VAL A 366 19.23 -2.14 6.91
CA VAL A 366 18.62 -1.10 6.08
C VAL A 366 17.36 -0.59 6.73
N GLY A 367 16.98 0.64 6.39
CA GLY A 367 15.76 1.22 6.91
C GLY A 367 15.34 2.51 6.24
N MET A 368 14.26 3.06 6.78
CA MET A 368 13.71 4.36 6.47
C MET A 368 13.63 5.17 7.76
N ALA A 369 13.85 6.47 7.70
CA ALA A 369 13.75 7.37 8.84
C ALA A 369 13.21 8.74 8.43
N TYR A 370 12.42 9.37 9.31
CA TYR A 370 12.20 10.81 9.19
C TYR A 370 13.37 11.52 9.85
N VAL A 371 14.02 12.40 9.10
CA VAL A 371 15.08 13.28 9.60
C VAL A 371 14.75 14.72 9.24
N SER A 372 15.28 15.67 10.00
CA SER A 372 15.20 17.09 9.65
C SER A 372 15.71 17.35 8.22
N SER A 373 15.02 18.23 7.49
CA SER A 373 15.30 18.49 6.08
C SER A 373 16.72 18.99 5.81
N ALA A 374 17.34 19.64 6.79
CA ALA A 374 18.74 20.08 6.72
C ALA A 374 19.73 18.90 6.60
N HIS A 375 19.36 17.73 7.13
CA HIS A 375 20.20 16.53 7.16
C HIS A 375 19.80 15.49 6.10
N ALA A 376 18.69 15.69 5.38
CA ALA A 376 18.10 14.71 4.47
C ALA A 376 18.84 14.51 3.13
N LYS A 377 20.06 15.03 2.98
CA LYS A 377 20.84 14.90 1.73
C LYS A 377 21.38 13.47 1.57
N ILE A 378 21.36 12.96 0.34
CA ILE A 378 21.99 11.69 -0.01
C ILE A 378 23.49 11.78 0.24
N GLY A 379 24.06 10.74 0.85
CA GLY A 379 25.46 10.66 1.26
C GLY A 379 25.75 11.23 2.64
N THR A 380 24.76 11.82 3.32
CA THR A 380 24.93 12.27 4.70
C THR A 380 25.16 11.07 5.62
N GLU A 381 26.17 11.20 6.47
CA GLU A 381 26.50 10.26 7.53
C GLU A 381 25.61 10.52 8.75
N ILE A 382 25.02 9.46 9.28
CA ILE A 382 24.12 9.48 10.44
C ILE A 382 24.46 8.32 11.37
N ASP A 383 24.03 8.41 12.62
CA ASP A 383 24.13 7.32 13.57
C ASP A 383 22.73 6.85 13.99
N ILE A 384 22.53 5.54 14.05
CA ILE A 384 21.31 4.93 14.59
C ILE A 384 21.59 4.45 16.00
N GLU A 385 20.83 4.95 16.97
CA GLU A 385 20.95 4.49 18.35
C GLU A 385 20.19 3.18 18.55
N ILE A 386 20.92 2.12 18.89
CA ILE A 386 20.38 0.79 19.17
C ILE A 386 20.82 0.38 20.57
N ARG A 387 19.86 0.28 21.49
CA ARG A 387 20.09 -0.13 22.89
C ARG A 387 21.19 0.70 23.58
N GLY A 388 21.18 2.02 23.33
CA GLY A 388 22.12 2.98 23.93
C GLY A 388 23.50 3.07 23.25
N GLN A 389 23.73 2.29 22.18
CA GLN A 389 24.95 2.37 21.37
C GLN A 389 24.63 2.97 20.00
N LYS A 390 25.52 3.81 19.48
CA LYS A 390 25.38 4.46 18.17
C LYS A 390 26.10 3.64 17.11
N PHE A 391 25.38 3.29 16.05
CA PHE A 391 25.90 2.54 14.91
C PHE A 391 25.85 3.42 13.65
N PRO A 392 26.96 3.57 12.91
CA PRO A 392 27.04 4.43 11.75
C PRO A 392 26.23 3.90 10.57
N ALA A 393 25.59 4.82 9.86
CA ALA A 393 24.80 4.58 8.66
C ALA A 393 24.95 5.76 7.68
N THR A 394 24.61 5.52 6.41
CA THR A 394 24.60 6.56 5.37
C THR A 394 23.20 6.68 4.80
N ILE A 395 22.73 7.92 4.60
CA ILE A 395 21.51 8.19 3.83
C ILE A 395 21.79 7.90 2.35
N GLU A 396 20.99 7.03 1.74
CA GLU A 396 21.22 6.57 0.37
C GLU A 396 20.13 7.03 -0.61
N LYS A 397 20.36 6.75 -1.90
CA LYS A 397 19.35 7.00 -2.94
C LYS A 397 18.40 5.80 -3.02
N LYS A 398 17.09 6.07 -3.15
CA LYS A 398 16.10 5.03 -3.47
C LYS A 398 16.29 4.45 -4.89
N PRO A 399 16.02 3.15 -5.11
CA PRO A 399 15.89 2.09 -4.11
C PRO A 399 17.26 1.68 -3.54
N LEU A 400 17.27 1.10 -2.34
CA LEU A 400 18.48 0.59 -1.67
C LEU A 400 19.03 -0.66 -2.37
N TYR A 401 18.14 -1.52 -2.85
CA TYR A 401 18.46 -2.65 -3.70
C TYR A 401 18.19 -2.30 -5.17
N LYS A 402 19.13 -2.68 -6.03
CA LYS A 402 18.95 -2.68 -7.48
C LYS A 402 19.46 -4.02 -7.99
N LYS A 403 18.67 -4.67 -8.83
CA LYS A 403 19.14 -5.81 -9.60
C LYS A 403 20.26 -5.32 -10.51
N SER A 404 21.42 -5.94 -10.45
CA SER A 404 22.47 -5.70 -11.43
C SER A 404 21.90 -6.02 -12.80
N ALA A 405 22.03 -5.10 -13.77
CA ALA A 405 21.69 -5.40 -15.14
C ALA A 405 22.59 -6.56 -15.59
N SER A 406 21.97 -7.70 -15.90
CA SER A 406 22.61 -8.85 -16.52
C SER A 406 22.92 -8.56 -17.99
#